data_AF-A0AAV5UTA4-F1
#
_entry.id   AF-A0AAV5UTA4-F1
#
_cell.length_a   1.000
_cell.length_b   1.000
_cell.length_c   1.000
_cell.angle_alpha   90.00
_cell.angle_beta   90.00
_cell.angle_gamma   90.00
#
_symmetry.space_group_name_H-M   'P 1'
#
loop_
_entity.id
_entity.type
_entity.pdbx_description
1 polymer ?
#
loop_
_entity_poly.entity_id
_entity_poly.type
_entity_poly.pdbx_seq_one_letter_code
_entity_poly.pdbx_strand_id
1 'polypeptide(L)' 'YSHKVDVFALGLIYSELCMPMTETERKEIFDNYRNGIPNDIPIDDRRTKELITYMTKIDSEDRPTCREVLDEYLTASSHQ' A
#
# COMPACT_ATOMS: atom_id res chain seq x y z
N TYR A 1 -0.56 -14.70 -12.38
CA TYR A 1 -1.48 -14.36 -11.27
C TYR A 1 -1.04 -15.17 -10.07
N SER A 2 -0.60 -14.50 -9.00
CA SER A 2 -0.14 -15.12 -7.74
C SER A 2 -0.84 -14.45 -6.55
N HIS A 3 -0.60 -14.94 -5.34
CA HIS A 3 -1.07 -14.32 -4.07
C HIS A 3 -0.63 -12.85 -3.91
N LYS A 4 0.34 -12.38 -4.70
CA LYS A 4 0.81 -10.98 -4.72
C LYS A 4 -0.21 -10.02 -5.34
N VAL A 5 -1.23 -10.51 -6.04
CA VAL A 5 -2.34 -9.66 -6.52
C VAL A 5 -3.20 -9.21 -5.33
N ASP A 6 -3.42 -10.09 -4.36
CA ASP A 6 -4.17 -9.76 -3.15
C ASP A 6 -3.41 -8.75 -2.29
N VAL A 7 -2.07 -8.87 -2.22
CA VAL A 7 -1.20 -7.88 -1.55
C VAL A 7 -1.33 -6.50 -2.19
N PHE A 8 -1.40 -6.42 -3.52
CA PHE A 8 -1.61 -5.15 -4.20
C PHE A 8 -2.97 -4.54 -3.86
N ALA A 9 -4.03 -5.35 -3.88
CA ALA A 9 -5.36 -4.90 -3.49
C ALA A 9 -5.40 -4.44 -2.02
N LEU A 10 -4.70 -5.15 -1.13
CA LEU A 10 -4.54 -4.73 0.27
C LEU A 10 -3.81 -3.39 0.39
N GLY A 11 -2.80 -3.13 -0.44
CA GLY A 11 -2.14 -1.82 -0.53
C GLY A 11 -3.11 -0.68 -0.84
N LEU A 12 -4.00 -0.89 -1.81
CA LEU A 12 -5.04 0.08 -2.16
C LEU A 12 -6.04 0.30 -1.00
N ILE A 13 -6.55 -0.79 -0.42
CA ILE A 13 -7.49 -0.72 0.71
C ILE A 13 -6.84 0.00 1.90
N TYR A 14 -5.59 -0.34 2.22
CA TYR A 14 -4.87 0.29 3.33
C TYR A 14 -4.66 1.79 3.09
N SER A 15 -4.40 2.21 1.84
CA SER A 15 -4.32 3.64 1.52
C SER A 15 -5.64 4.39 1.75
N GLU A 16 -6.79 3.79 1.40
CA GLU A 16 -8.13 4.34 1.69
C GLU A 16 -8.44 4.36 3.20
N LEU A 17 -7.91 3.42 3.98
CA LEU A 17 -8.07 3.41 5.44
C LEU A 17 -7.23 4.50 6.12
N CYS A 18 -6.03 4.78 5.61
CA CYS A 18 -5.14 5.80 6.16
C CYS A 18 -5.54 7.22 5.78
N MET A 19 -6.32 7.38 4.71
CA MET A 19 -6.75 8.69 4.23
C MET A 19 -8.15 8.64 3.64
N PRO A 20 -9.07 9.46 4.16
CA PRO A 20 -10.33 9.71 3.49
C PRO A 20 -10.08 10.31 2.10
N MET A 21 -10.52 9.62 1.06
CA MET A 21 -10.45 10.08 -0.32
C MET A 21 -11.86 10.32 -0.85
N THR A 22 -12.03 11.38 -1.64
CA THR A 22 -13.21 11.49 -2.52
C THR A 22 -13.14 10.43 -3.62
N GLU A 23 -14.25 10.18 -4.31
CA GLU A 23 -14.28 9.22 -5.41
C GLU A 23 -13.30 9.58 -6.54
N THR A 24 -13.16 10.88 -6.85
CA THR A 24 -12.23 11.39 -7.86
C THR A 24 -10.77 11.16 -7.45
N GLU A 25 -10.40 11.55 -6.23
CA GLU A 25 -9.04 11.36 -5.71
C GLU A 25 -8.67 9.89 -5.67
N ARG A 26 -9.58 9.03 -5.16
CA ARG A 26 -9.36 7.59 -5.12
C ARG A 26 -9.09 7.04 -6.52
N LYS A 27 -9.88 7.45 -7.51
CA LYS A 27 -9.70 7.00 -8.89
C LYS A 27 -8.31 7.39 -9.41
N GLU A 28 -7.94 8.65 -9.28
CA GLU A 28 -6.63 9.16 -9.73
C GLU A 28 -5.48 8.45 -9.02
N ILE A 29 -5.53 8.36 -7.69
CA ILE A 29 -4.49 7.74 -6.87
C ILE A 29 -4.32 6.26 -7.22
N PHE A 30 -5.43 5.53 -7.40
CA PHE A 30 -5.38 4.11 -7.70
C PHE A 30 -4.90 3.86 -9.13
N ASP A 31 -5.29 4.71 -10.08
CA ASP A 31 -4.76 4.64 -11.44
C ASP A 31 -3.27 4.96 -11.46
N ASN A 32 -2.79 5.91 -10.66
CA ASN A 32 -1.37 6.17 -10.50
C ASN A 32 -0.62 4.94 -9.95
N TYR A 33 -1.15 4.28 -8.91
CA TYR A 33 -0.55 3.04 -8.40
C TYR A 33 -0.51 1.93 -9.45
N ARG A 34 -1.58 1.77 -10.24
CA ARG A 34 -1.64 0.77 -11.33
C ARG A 34 -0.66 1.07 -12.48
N ASN A 35 -0.22 2.31 -12.61
CA ASN A 35 0.73 2.75 -13.64
C ASN A 35 2.15 3.00 -13.09
N GLY A 36 2.38 2.77 -11.79
CA GLY A 36 3.69 2.98 -11.16
C GLY A 36 4.08 4.45 -11.02
N ILE A 37 3.08 5.33 -11.07
CA ILE A 37 3.25 6.77 -10.91
C ILE A 37 3.25 7.08 -9.40
N PRO A 38 4.27 7.78 -8.87
CA PRO A 38 4.28 8.20 -7.48
C PRO A 38 3.07 9.07 -7.16
N ASN A 39 2.42 8.79 -6.03
CA ASN A 39 1.35 9.63 -5.51
C ASN A 39 1.90 10.54 -4.40
N ASP A 40 1.59 11.84 -4.45
CA ASP A 40 1.83 12.74 -3.33
C ASP A 40 0.67 12.64 -2.34
N ILE A 41 0.70 11.56 -1.56
CA ILE A 41 -0.35 11.26 -0.60
C ILE A 41 -0.03 11.97 0.73
N PRO A 42 -0.91 12.84 1.27
CA PRO A 42 -0.75 13.46 2.60
C PRO A 42 -0.93 12.45 3.76
N ILE A 43 -0.13 11.39 3.79
CA ILE A 43 0.07 10.50 4.95
C ILE A 43 1.33 10.95 5.67
N ASP A 44 1.21 11.46 6.89
CA ASP A 44 2.37 11.97 7.64
C ASP A 44 3.30 10.85 8.13
N ASP A 45 2.75 9.65 8.36
CA ASP A 45 3.55 8.51 8.80
C ASP A 45 4.37 7.91 7.65
N ARG A 46 5.70 8.06 7.76
CA ARG A 46 6.66 7.52 6.78
C ARG A 46 6.51 6.01 6.62
N ARG A 47 6.26 5.27 7.71
CA ARG A 47 6.19 3.81 7.67
C ARG A 47 4.96 3.32 6.92
N THR A 48 3.81 3.96 7.10
CA THR A 48 2.59 3.73 6.32
C THR A 48 2.84 4.01 4.84
N LYS A 49 3.48 5.14 4.48
CA LYS A 49 3.84 5.44 3.08
C LYS A 49 4.72 4.37 2.45
N GLU A 50 5.75 3.94 3.17
CA GLU A 50 6.69 2.89 2.73
C GLU A 50 5.96 1.56 2.53
N LEU A 51 5.10 1.17 3.47
CA LEU A 51 4.32 -0.05 3.36
C LEU A 51 3.37 -0.04 2.16
N ILE A 52 2.60 1.04 1.99
CA ILE A 52 1.69 1.17 0.84
C ILE A 52 2.48 1.05 -0.46
N THR A 53 3.59 1.80 -0.57
CA THR A 53 4.47 1.78 -1.76
C THR A 53 5.04 0.39 -2.04
N TYR A 54 5.37 -0.37 -1.00
CA TYR A 54 5.90 -1.72 -1.14
C TYR A 54 4.81 -2.71 -1.59
N MET A 55 3.60 -2.62 -1.02
CA MET A 55 2.46 -3.45 -1.41
C MET A 55 1.99 -3.15 -2.85
N THR A 56 2.09 -1.91 -3.31
CA THR A 56 1.59 -1.45 -4.62
C THR A 56 2.64 -1.40 -5.73
N LYS A 57 3.78 -2.11 -5.60
CA LYS A 57 4.76 -2.23 -6.69
C LYS A 57 4.15 -2.82 -7.96
N ILE A 58 4.55 -2.32 -9.13
CA ILE A 58 4.04 -2.81 -10.41
C ILE A 58 4.48 -4.25 -10.66
N ASP A 59 5.78 -4.52 -10.50
CA ASP A 59 6.28 -5.89 -10.53
C ASP A 59 5.79 -6.65 -9.28
N SER A 60 5.21 -7.84 -9.49
CA SER A 60 4.71 -8.66 -8.39
C SER A 60 5.82 -9.27 -7.53
N GLU A 61 7.01 -9.46 -8.11
CA GLU A 61 8.16 -10.01 -7.38
C GLU A 61 8.75 -8.98 -6.41
N ASP A 62 8.56 -7.69 -6.69
CA ASP A 62 8.98 -6.58 -5.83
C ASP A 62 7.99 -6.28 -4.69
N ARG A 63 6.86 -7.00 -4.60
CA ARG A 63 5.88 -6.83 -3.52
C ARG A 63 6.25 -7.71 -2.33
N PRO A 64 5.86 -7.35 -1.09
CA PRO A 64 5.97 -8.26 0.05
C PRO A 64 4.98 -9.43 -0.09
N THR A 65 5.24 -10.48 0.66
CA THR A 65 4.28 -11.53 0.99
C THR A 65 3.40 -11.05 2.16
N CYS A 66 2.23 -11.66 2.34
CA CYS A 66 1.39 -11.36 3.52
C CYS A 66 2.13 -11.61 4.84
N ARG A 67 3.08 -12.56 4.86
CA ARG A 67 3.90 -12.87 6.04
C ARG A 67 4.85 -11.72 6.37
N GLU A 68 5.55 -11.18 5.37
CA GLU A 68 6.44 -10.01 5.54
C GLU A 68 5.64 -8.77 5.97
N VAL A 69 4.45 -8.54 5.39
CA VAL A 69 3.55 -7.46 5.84
C VAL A 69 3.20 -7.60 7.32
N LEU A 70 2.81 -8.81 7.74
CA LEU A 70 2.43 -9.06 9.14
C LEU A 70 3.63 -8.83 10.08
N ASP A 71 4.75 -9.48 9.79
CA ASP A 71 5.92 -9.54 10.68
C ASP A 71 6.61 -8.18 10.80
N GLU A 72 6.84 -7.49 9.67
CA GLU A 72 7.68 -6.29 9.63
C GLU A 72 6.90 -4.99 9.91
N TYR A 73 5.59 -4.97 9.64
CA TYR A 73 4.82 -3.73 9.70
C TYR A 73 3.71 -3.74 10.76
N LEU A 74 3.03 -4.87 10.95
CA LEU A 74 1.85 -4.91 11.81
C LEU A 74 2.16 -5.42 13.22
N THR A 75 3.00 -6.46 13.37
CA THR A 75 3.32 -7.04 14.69
C THR A 75 4.48 -6.36 15.40
N ALA A 76 5.39 -5.72 14.66
CA ALA A 76 6.49 -4.95 15.25
C ALA A 76 6.02 -3.70 16.03
N SER A 77 4.72 -3.35 15.94
CA SER A 77 4.10 -2.20 16.60
C SER A 77 3.61 -2.51 18.03
N SER A 78 3.75 -3.76 18.51
CA SER A 78 3.25 -4.19 19.84
C SER A 78 4.24 -4.00 21.01
N HIS A 79 5.31 -3.22 20.84
CA HIS A 79 6.34 -2.99 21.88
C HIS A 79 6.57 -1.49 22.19
N GLN A 80 5.53 -0.66 22.11
CA GLN A 80 5.52 0.68 22.72
C GLN A 80 4.52 0.74 23.88
#